data_AF-A0A9D1K0S1-F1
#
_entry.id   AF-A0A9D1K0S1-F1
#
_cell.length_a   1.000
_cell.length_b   1.000
_cell.length_c   1.000
_cell.angle_alpha   90.00
_cell.angle_beta   90.00
_cell.angle_gamma   90.00
#
_symmetry.space_group_name_H-M   'P 1'
#
loop_
_entity.id
_entity.type
_entity.pdbx_description
1 polymer ?
#
loop_
_entity_poly.entity_id
_entity_poly.type
_entity_poly.pdbx_seq_one_letter_code
_entity_poly.pdbx_strand_id
1 'polypeptide(L)'
;MNFIKYPSAADVDAAIAAHEPLLMLVSFDGEEAIISHLDEAVEHHILLYKAGRDSRDIDKYFRVVLDDEGADWTFICPPDYKGIPDKVRRISAFYKDGFAAISDALQQIGWLVGINIPKRYRRHLDLLRDDSTTL
;
A
#
# COMPACT_ATOMS: atom_id res chain seq x y z
N MET A 1 -4.83 -3.47 -13.15
CA MET A 1 -4.38 -2.22 -12.51
C MET A 1 -3.64 -1.35 -13.54
N ASN A 2 -3.78 -0.04 -13.49
CA ASN A 2 -3.00 0.91 -14.28
C ASN A 2 -1.80 1.40 -13.48
N PHE A 3 -0.59 1.34 -14.04
CA PHE A 3 0.64 1.76 -13.36
C PHE A 3 1.11 3.14 -13.82
N ILE A 4 1.31 4.03 -12.86
CA ILE A 4 2.03 5.30 -13.03
C ILE A 4 3.43 5.10 -12.47
N LYS A 5 4.43 5.08 -13.34
CA LYS A 5 5.84 4.92 -12.99
C LYS A 5 6.53 6.29 -13.02
N TYR A 6 7.13 6.68 -11.91
CA TYR A 6 7.82 7.96 -11.76
C TYR A 6 9.31 7.73 -11.44
N PRO A 7 10.25 8.53 -12.00
CA PRO A 7 10.03 9.64 -12.91
C PRO A 7 9.75 9.17 -14.36
N SER A 8 10.09 7.93 -14.68
CA SER A 8 9.73 7.28 -15.93
C SER A 8 9.55 5.78 -15.74
N ALA A 9 8.93 5.13 -16.73
CA ALA A 9 8.84 3.67 -16.74
C ALA A 9 10.22 3.00 -16.75
N ALA A 10 11.17 3.55 -17.52
CA ALA A 10 12.50 2.98 -17.66
C ALA A 10 13.28 3.00 -16.33
N ASP A 11 13.19 4.11 -15.58
CA ASP A 11 13.90 4.24 -14.29
C ASP A 11 13.33 3.29 -13.24
N VAL A 12 12.00 3.16 -13.18
CA VAL A 12 11.35 2.21 -12.27
C VAL A 12 11.67 0.77 -12.67
N ASP A 13 11.64 0.44 -13.97
CA ASP A 13 11.97 -0.91 -14.44
C ASP A 13 13.43 -1.28 -14.17
N ALA A 14 14.35 -0.30 -14.25
CA ALA A 14 15.74 -0.48 -13.86
C ALA A 14 15.87 -0.74 -12.35
N ALA A 15 15.18 0.04 -11.50
CA ALA A 15 15.18 -0.17 -10.05
C ALA A 15 14.61 -1.54 -9.66
N ILE A 16 13.50 -1.96 -10.30
CA ILE A 16 12.92 -3.29 -10.12
C ILE A 16 13.93 -4.39 -10.48
N ALA A 17 14.61 -4.25 -11.63
CA ALA A 17 15.60 -5.22 -12.09
C ALA A 17 16.87 -5.24 -11.22
N ALA A 18 17.21 -4.13 -10.61
CA ALA A 18 18.33 -3.98 -9.69
C ALA A 18 17.98 -4.40 -8.24
N HIS A 19 16.74 -4.83 -7.98
CA HIS A 19 16.25 -5.15 -6.63
C HIS A 19 16.39 -3.98 -5.64
N GLU A 20 16.25 -2.75 -6.15
CA GLU A 20 16.34 -1.55 -5.33
C GLU A 20 15.02 -1.28 -4.59
N PRO A 21 15.05 -0.67 -3.39
CA PRO A 21 13.84 -0.33 -2.65
C PRO A 21 12.92 0.64 -3.40
N LEU A 22 11.62 0.39 -3.32
CA LEU A 22 10.57 1.15 -4.00
C LEU A 22 9.56 1.73 -3.00
N LEU A 23 8.93 2.82 -3.41
CA LEU A 23 7.70 3.34 -2.83
C LEU A 23 6.54 3.02 -3.77
N MET A 24 5.46 2.48 -3.23
CA MET A 24 4.24 2.17 -3.96
C MET A 24 3.01 2.72 -3.24
N LEU A 25 2.11 3.29 -4.02
CA LEU A 25 0.75 3.66 -3.66
C LEU A 25 -0.20 2.81 -4.50
N VAL A 26 -1.17 2.15 -3.89
CA VAL A 26 -2.24 1.44 -4.60
C VAL A 26 -3.56 2.07 -4.21
N SER A 27 -4.36 2.54 -5.18
CA SER A 27 -5.65 3.17 -4.89
C SER A 27 -6.58 2.18 -4.19
N PHE A 28 -7.50 2.66 -3.35
CA PHE A 28 -8.41 1.79 -2.61
C PHE A 28 -9.38 0.97 -3.47
N ASP A 29 -9.65 1.42 -4.69
CA ASP A 29 -10.41 0.67 -5.69
C ASP A 29 -9.57 -0.40 -6.42
N GLY A 30 -8.24 -0.39 -6.25
CA GLY A 30 -7.31 -1.30 -6.93
C GLY A 30 -7.13 -1.00 -8.42
N GLU A 31 -7.66 0.11 -8.93
CA GLU A 31 -7.57 0.43 -10.35
C GLU A 31 -6.23 1.07 -10.73
N GLU A 32 -5.57 1.77 -9.81
CA GLU A 32 -4.31 2.49 -10.03
C GLU A 32 -3.24 2.06 -9.02
N ALA A 33 -1.99 1.94 -9.51
CA ALA A 33 -0.82 1.97 -8.66
C ALA A 33 0.18 3.02 -9.15
N ILE A 34 0.79 3.73 -8.21
CA ILE A 34 1.86 4.70 -8.45
C ILE A 34 3.12 4.16 -7.80
N ILE A 35 4.21 4.07 -8.55
CA ILE A 35 5.45 3.47 -8.09
C ILE A 35 6.65 4.34 -8.49
N SER A 36 7.64 4.39 -7.60
CA SER A 36 8.91 5.08 -7.79
C SER A 36 10.00 4.40 -6.99
N HIS A 37 11.25 4.60 -7.40
CA HIS A 37 12.40 4.33 -6.52
C HIS A 37 12.26 5.13 -5.21
N LEU A 38 12.69 4.51 -4.10
CA LEU A 38 12.57 5.07 -2.74
C LEU A 38 13.26 6.44 -2.63
N ASP A 39 14.50 6.57 -3.10
CA ASP A 39 15.27 7.82 -2.97
C ASP A 39 14.74 8.95 -3.84
N GLU A 40 14.02 8.64 -4.92
CA GLU A 40 13.43 9.67 -5.77
C GLU A 40 12.20 10.29 -5.10
N ALA A 41 11.31 9.48 -4.55
CA ALA A 41 10.08 9.98 -3.95
C ALA A 41 10.22 10.36 -2.47
N VAL A 42 11.07 9.66 -1.72
CA VAL A 42 11.36 9.78 -0.28
C VAL A 42 10.17 9.47 0.62
N GLU A 43 8.98 10.00 0.31
CA GLU A 43 7.75 9.86 1.07
C GLU A 43 6.55 9.64 0.15
N HIS A 44 5.55 8.86 0.60
CA HIS A 44 4.37 8.56 -0.22
C HIS A 44 3.58 9.80 -0.67
N HIS A 45 3.41 10.81 0.20
CA HIS A 45 2.69 12.02 -0.16
C HIS A 45 3.44 12.86 -1.21
N ILE A 46 4.77 12.78 -1.23
CA ILE A 46 5.61 13.39 -2.26
C ILE A 46 5.49 12.61 -3.56
N LEU A 47 5.51 11.27 -3.52
CA LEU A 47 5.25 10.42 -4.71
C LEU A 47 3.92 10.79 -5.36
N LEU A 48 2.86 10.88 -4.54
CA LEU A 48 1.52 11.21 -5.01
C LEU A 48 1.50 12.58 -5.73
N TYR A 49 2.13 13.58 -5.13
CA TYR A 49 2.30 14.91 -5.75
C TYR A 49 3.09 14.85 -7.07
N LYS A 50 4.24 14.15 -7.08
CA LYS A 50 5.11 13.99 -8.25
C LYS A 50 4.42 13.28 -9.41
N ALA A 51 3.48 12.38 -9.10
CA ALA A 51 2.62 11.70 -10.07
C ALA A 51 1.43 12.56 -10.57
N GLY A 52 1.36 13.84 -10.18
CA GLY A 52 0.31 14.77 -10.62
C GLY A 52 -1.03 14.58 -9.89
N ARG A 53 -1.01 13.99 -8.68
CA ARG A 53 -2.18 13.86 -7.81
C ARG A 53 -2.10 14.84 -6.64
N ASP A 54 -3.20 15.06 -5.93
CA ASP A 54 -3.20 15.87 -4.71
C ASP A 54 -2.53 15.11 -3.57
N SER A 55 -1.48 15.66 -2.95
CA SER A 55 -0.79 14.99 -1.84
C SER A 55 -1.68 14.74 -0.62
N ARG A 56 -2.79 15.48 -0.49
CA ARG A 56 -3.78 15.32 0.58
C ARG A 56 -4.66 14.09 0.39
N ASP A 57 -4.68 13.50 -0.81
CA ASP A 57 -5.43 12.29 -1.12
C ASP A 57 -4.75 11.01 -0.63
N ILE A 58 -3.72 11.12 0.20
CA ILE A 58 -2.97 9.97 0.72
C ILE A 58 -3.84 8.93 1.43
N ASP A 59 -4.93 9.36 2.07
CA ASP A 59 -5.91 8.49 2.74
C ASP A 59 -6.89 7.84 1.76
N LYS A 60 -6.62 7.88 0.44
CA LYS A 60 -7.31 7.12 -0.62
C LYS A 60 -6.44 5.99 -1.19
N TYR A 61 -5.24 5.79 -0.64
CA TYR A 61 -4.26 4.83 -1.13
C TYR A 61 -3.72 3.93 -0.01
N PHE A 62 -3.48 2.68 -0.35
CA PHE A 62 -2.63 1.78 0.40
C PHE A 62 -1.16 2.16 0.15
N ARG A 63 -0.40 2.34 1.23
CA ARG A 63 0.98 2.82 1.20
C ARG A 63 1.95 1.70 1.51
N VAL A 64 2.84 1.41 0.58
CA VAL A 64 3.79 0.31 0.69
C VAL A 64 5.21 0.81 0.44
N VAL A 65 6.13 0.38 1.29
CA VAL A 65 7.57 0.38 1.00
C VAL A 65 7.93 -1.06 0.71
N LEU A 66 8.67 -1.34 -0.36
CA LEU A 66 8.96 -2.71 -0.75
C LEU A 66 10.36 -2.86 -1.32
N ASP A 67 10.96 -4.03 -1.12
CA ASP A 67 12.20 -4.50 -1.72
C ASP A 67 12.04 -6.01 -2.09
N ASP A 68 13.13 -6.68 -2.39
CA ASP A 68 13.14 -8.11 -2.74
C ASP A 68 12.92 -9.05 -1.54
N GLU A 69 12.92 -8.52 -0.31
CA GLU A 69 12.67 -9.30 0.91
C GLU A 69 11.19 -9.21 1.35
N GLY A 70 10.55 -8.05 1.15
CA GLY A 70 9.21 -7.82 1.71
C GLY A 70 8.51 -6.56 1.22
N ALA A 71 7.21 -6.49 1.51
CA ALA A 71 6.38 -5.32 1.28
C ALA A 71 5.80 -4.83 2.62
N ASP A 72 6.34 -3.75 3.15
CA ASP A 72 5.89 -3.11 4.38
C ASP A 72 4.71 -2.18 4.12
N TRP A 73 3.53 -2.61 4.54
CA TRP A 73 2.31 -1.83 4.45
C TRP A 73 2.12 -0.91 5.66
N THR A 74 2.06 0.39 5.41
CA THR A 74 1.60 1.39 6.39
C THR A 74 0.08 1.25 6.61
N PHE A 75 -0.27 0.39 7.56
CA PHE A 75 -1.65 0.04 7.88
C PHE A 75 -2.32 1.13 8.73
N ILE A 76 -2.92 2.12 8.08
CA ILE A 76 -3.73 3.16 8.71
C ILE A 76 -5.09 3.18 8.03
N CYS A 77 -6.09 2.59 8.69
CA CYS A 77 -7.46 2.52 8.19
C CYS A 77 -8.17 3.88 8.43
N PRO A 78 -8.63 4.58 7.38
CA PRO A 78 -9.37 5.83 7.55
C PRO A 78 -10.66 5.66 8.37
N PRO A 79 -11.08 6.69 9.13
CA PRO A 79 -12.28 6.63 9.97
C PRO A 79 -13.58 6.46 9.17
N ASP A 80 -13.58 6.90 7.91
CA ASP A 80 -14.69 6.89 6.97
C ASP A 80 -14.54 5.84 5.86
N TYR A 81 -13.58 4.91 5.99
CA TYR A 81 -13.32 3.89 4.97
C TYR A 81 -14.61 3.14 4.59
N LYS A 82 -15.01 3.25 3.31
CA LYS A 82 -16.25 2.72 2.72
C LYS A 82 -17.53 3.08 3.48
N GLY A 83 -17.51 4.14 4.28
CA GLY A 83 -18.64 4.56 5.12
C GLY A 83 -19.03 3.54 6.20
N ILE A 84 -18.15 2.60 6.56
CA ILE A 84 -18.45 1.53 7.54
C ILE A 84 -18.34 2.11 8.97
N PRO A 85 -19.45 2.23 9.72
CA PRO A 85 -19.40 2.87 11.04
C PRO A 85 -18.72 1.97 12.08
N ASP A 86 -18.99 0.67 12.01
CA ASP A 86 -18.43 -0.33 12.91
C ASP A 86 -16.91 -0.47 12.71
N LYS A 87 -16.15 -0.21 13.77
CA LYS A 87 -14.69 -0.13 13.71
C LYS A 87 -14.05 -1.47 13.32
N VAL A 88 -14.53 -2.58 13.86
CA VAL A 88 -13.93 -3.91 13.62
C VAL A 88 -14.18 -4.34 12.18
N ARG A 89 -15.42 -4.23 11.70
CA ARG A 89 -15.79 -4.48 10.30
C ARG A 89 -15.04 -3.58 9.34
N ARG A 90 -14.88 -2.29 9.68
CA ARG A 90 -14.12 -1.33 8.85
C ARG A 90 -12.65 -1.74 8.72
N ILE A 91 -12.00 -2.09 9.82
CA ILE A 91 -10.60 -2.57 9.82
C ILE A 91 -10.47 -3.90 9.07
N SER A 92 -11.43 -4.82 9.26
CA SER A 92 -11.44 -6.11 8.55
C SER A 92 -11.59 -5.95 7.04
N ALA A 93 -12.49 -5.06 6.59
CA ALA A 93 -12.65 -4.73 5.18
C ALA A 93 -11.37 -4.11 4.62
N PHE A 94 -10.84 -3.07 5.29
CA PHE A 94 -9.60 -2.41 4.91
C PHE A 94 -8.43 -3.39 4.77
N TYR A 95 -8.29 -4.34 5.70
CA TYR A 95 -7.28 -5.40 5.63
C TYR A 95 -7.45 -6.28 4.40
N LYS A 96 -8.67 -6.79 4.15
CA LYS A 96 -8.93 -7.69 3.01
C LYS A 96 -8.71 -6.99 1.68
N ASP A 97 -9.24 -5.78 1.55
CA ASP A 97 -9.13 -4.97 0.34
C ASP A 97 -7.67 -4.59 0.06
N GLY A 98 -6.94 -4.12 1.07
CA GLY A 98 -5.53 -3.76 0.93
C GLY A 98 -4.65 -4.96 0.64
N PHE A 99 -4.87 -6.10 1.30
CA PHE A 99 -4.13 -7.32 1.00
C PHE A 99 -4.33 -7.74 -0.46
N ALA A 100 -5.59 -7.78 -0.93
CA ALA A 100 -5.89 -8.15 -2.31
C ALA A 100 -5.26 -7.19 -3.33
N ALA A 101 -5.43 -5.87 -3.14
CA ALA A 101 -4.92 -4.86 -4.06
C ALA A 101 -3.38 -4.81 -4.08
N ILE A 102 -2.72 -4.87 -2.92
CA ILE A 102 -1.26 -4.88 -2.83
C ILE A 102 -0.70 -6.18 -3.44
N SER A 103 -1.31 -7.34 -3.16
CA SER A 103 -0.87 -8.61 -3.76
C SER A 103 -0.98 -8.59 -5.29
N ASP A 104 -2.06 -8.04 -5.84
CA ASP A 104 -2.23 -7.89 -7.29
C ASP A 104 -1.16 -6.96 -7.89
N ALA A 105 -0.86 -5.83 -7.23
CA ALA A 105 0.18 -4.91 -7.66
C ALA A 105 1.57 -5.57 -7.66
N LEU A 106 1.91 -6.27 -6.58
CA LEU A 106 3.17 -7.01 -6.44
C LEU A 106 3.34 -8.08 -7.52
N GLN A 107 2.28 -8.84 -7.79
CA GLN A 107 2.27 -9.86 -8.85
C GLN A 107 2.51 -9.24 -10.24
N GLN A 108 1.89 -8.09 -10.53
CA GLN A 108 2.03 -7.41 -11.83
C GLN A 108 3.43 -6.82 -12.07
N ILE A 109 4.16 -6.45 -11.01
CA ILE A 109 5.57 -6.03 -11.13
C ILE A 109 6.57 -7.21 -11.04
N GLY A 110 6.08 -8.44 -10.82
CA GLY A 110 6.91 -9.64 -10.77
C GLY A 110 7.59 -9.92 -9.43
N TRP A 111 7.18 -9.26 -8.34
CA TRP A 111 7.74 -9.45 -7.01
C TRP A 111 6.81 -10.30 -6.15
N LEU A 112 7.22 -11.53 -5.84
CA LEU A 112 6.47 -12.48 -5.02
C LEU A 112 6.95 -12.45 -3.56
N VAL A 113 6.84 -11.28 -2.94
CA VAL A 113 7.28 -11.04 -1.56
C VAL A 113 6.11 -11.03 -0.57
N GLY A 114 6.41 -11.27 0.71
CA GLY A 114 5.40 -11.25 1.76
C GLY A 114 4.95 -9.82 2.11
N ILE A 115 3.64 -9.63 2.30
CA ILE A 115 3.10 -8.37 2.84
C ILE A 115 3.23 -8.37 4.36
N ASN A 116 3.95 -7.40 4.88
CA ASN A 116 4.21 -7.21 6.29
C ASN A 116 3.46 -5.99 6.82
N ILE A 117 2.89 -6.10 8.01
CA ILE A 117 2.37 -4.95 8.76
C ILE A 117 3.30 -4.68 9.95
N PRO A 118 4.10 -3.60 9.90
CA PRO A 118 5.06 -3.26 10.95
C PRO A 118 4.41 -3.19 12.33
N LYS A 119 5.17 -3.59 13.37
CA LYS A 119 4.68 -3.66 14.77
C LYS A 119 3.96 -2.40 15.24
N ARG A 120 4.43 -1.22 14.81
CA ARG A 120 3.85 0.08 15.15
C ARG A 120 2.37 0.23 14.75
N TYR A 121 1.91 -0.50 13.74
CA TYR A 121 0.51 -0.45 13.27
C TYR A 121 -0.37 -1.59 13.81
N ARG A 122 0.21 -2.56 14.54
CA ARG A 122 -0.51 -3.76 15.01
C ARG A 122 -1.60 -3.48 16.03
N ARG A 123 -1.57 -2.33 16.74
CA ARG A 123 -2.67 -1.92 17.64
C ARG A 123 -4.03 -1.85 16.95
N HIS A 124 -4.06 -1.57 15.64
CA HIS A 124 -5.30 -1.61 14.86
C HIS A 124 -5.76 -3.05 14.58
N LEU A 125 -4.84 -4.00 14.51
CA LEU A 125 -5.10 -5.41 14.23
C LEU A 125 -5.43 -6.24 15.48
N ASP A 126 -4.94 -5.84 16.66
CA ASP A 126 -5.23 -6.55 17.91
C ASP A 126 -6.75 -6.61 18.19
N LEU A 127 -7.50 -5.59 17.75
CA LEU A 127 -8.96 -5.55 17.81
C LEU A 127 -9.66 -6.63 16.97
N LEU A 128 -9.01 -7.15 15.92
CA LEU A 128 -9.55 -8.26 15.11
C LEU A 128 -9.38 -9.62 15.80
N ARG A 129 -8.39 -9.75 16.70
CA ARG A 129 -8.11 -11.02 17.40
C ARG A 129 -9.10 -11.28 18.53
N ASP A 130 -9.51 -10.24 19.26
CA ASP A 130 -10.44 -10.41 20.39
C ASP A 130 -11.82 -10.92 19.93
N ASP A 131 -12.30 -10.53 18.74
CA ASP A 131 -13.58 -11.00 18.19
C ASP A 131 -13.56 -12.48 17.78
N SER A 132 -12.39 -13.04 17.47
CA SER A 132 -12.26 -14.46 17.07
C SER A 132 -12.28 -15.45 18.24
N THR A 133 -12.31 -14.97 19.48
CA THR A 133 -12.25 -15.79 20.70
C THR A 133 -13.61 -16.01 21.36
N THR A 134 -14.71 -15.61 20.70
CA THR A 134 -16.09 -15.72 21.22
C THR A 134 -17.00 -16.66 20.42
N LEU A 135 -16.43 -17.65 19.73
CA LEU A 135 -17.17 -18.76 19.12
C LEU A 135 -16.86 -20.09 19.81
#